data_AF-A0A0K2T759-F1
#
_entry.id   AF-A0A0K2T759-F1
#
_cell.length_a   1.000
_cell.length_b   1.000
_cell.length_c   1.000
_cell.angle_alpha   90.00
_cell.angle_beta   90.00
_cell.angle_gamma   90.00
#
_symmetry.space_group_name_H-M   'P 1'
#
loop_
_entity.id
_entity.type
_entity.pdbx_description
1 polymer ?
#
loop_
_entity_poly.entity_id
_entity_poly.type
_entity_poly.pdbx_seq_one_letter_code
_entity_poly.pdbx_strand_id
1 'polypeptide(L)'
;ARKLGPLPPTFYFSEYQDMTLQITADFQVDFFNFIYCSIYLSLIIILLFSAQLSVRQLFMSCMRSSQTLHDRMFEKVAFTNSRFFDLNPNGRILNRFSKDIGSIDELLPPVLIDTNWALLSGSGIFILISMTNPLIVVGIVVLLLILLTIRKYYLNASRAVKRLEGITRSPVFSQLASSLDGLTTIRSMKIEEMLIEEFDYLQDIHTSSYYSFLVVNRFFAFCGDLMLSLFTASMVSMFLFYNRDATGGDVGLSLTLSLALCGMIQWGLRQSAEV
;
A
#
# COMPACT_ATOMS: atom_id res chain seq x y z
N ALA A 1 9.94 5.49 78.87
CA ALA A 1 9.81 4.23 78.13
C ALA A 1 8.38 3.71 78.23
N ARG A 2 7.49 4.09 77.30
CA ARG A 2 6.10 3.60 77.26
C ARG A 2 6.13 2.26 76.53
N LYS A 3 6.02 1.15 77.27
CA LYS A 3 5.88 -0.19 76.68
C LYS A 3 4.54 -0.24 75.94
N LEU A 4 4.58 -0.29 74.62
CA LEU A 4 3.45 -0.68 73.78
C LEU A 4 3.08 -2.12 74.17
N GLY A 5 1.90 -2.32 74.76
CA GLY A 5 1.35 -3.65 75.01
C GLY A 5 0.99 -4.34 73.68
N PRO A 6 0.95 -5.68 73.65
CA PRO A 6 0.61 -6.43 72.44
C PRO A 6 -0.79 -6.04 71.93
N LEU A 7 -0.90 -5.79 70.62
CA LEU A 7 -2.16 -5.47 69.95
C LEU A 7 -3.18 -6.61 70.15
N PRO A 8 -4.49 -6.32 70.22
CA PRO A 8 -5.51 -7.34 70.42
C PRO A 8 -5.51 -8.35 69.26
N PRO A 9 -5.75 -9.65 69.53
CA PRO A 9 -5.66 -10.72 68.53
C PRO A 9 -6.61 -10.52 67.32
N THR A 10 -7.65 -9.70 67.46
CA THR A 10 -8.57 -9.32 66.38
C THR A 10 -7.93 -8.44 65.30
N PHE A 11 -6.91 -7.64 65.64
CA PHE A 11 -6.21 -6.76 64.70
C PHE A 11 -5.33 -7.56 63.73
N TYR A 12 -4.61 -8.56 64.25
CA TYR A 12 -3.83 -9.48 63.43
C TYR A 12 -4.72 -10.32 62.50
N PHE A 13 -5.92 -10.69 62.96
CA PHE A 13 -6.87 -11.43 62.12
C PHE A 13 -7.45 -10.59 60.98
N SER A 14 -7.77 -9.31 61.20
CA SER A 14 -8.24 -8.44 60.11
C SER A 14 -7.14 -8.16 59.08
N GLU A 15 -5.91 -7.90 59.52
CA GLU A 15 -4.77 -7.64 58.64
C GLU A 15 -4.39 -8.88 57.80
N TYR A 16 -4.47 -10.09 58.38
CA TYR A 16 -4.33 -11.34 57.62
C TYR A 16 -5.47 -11.56 56.62
N GLN A 17 -6.70 -11.17 56.96
CA GLN A 17 -7.85 -11.33 56.07
C GLN A 17 -7.81 -10.35 54.90
N ASP A 18 -7.37 -9.11 55.12
CA ASP A 18 -7.14 -8.13 54.06
C ASP A 18 -5.97 -8.55 53.15
N MET A 19 -4.88 -9.07 53.73
CA MET A 19 -3.73 -9.58 52.96
C MET A 19 -4.09 -10.80 52.09
N THR A 20 -4.93 -11.71 52.59
CA THR A 20 -5.40 -12.89 51.82
C THR A 20 -6.39 -12.49 50.72
N LEU A 21 -7.27 -11.51 50.96
CA LEU A 21 -8.11 -10.90 49.93
C LEU A 21 -7.28 -10.23 48.83
N GLN A 22 -6.20 -9.56 49.19
CA GLN A 22 -5.31 -8.90 48.24
C GLN A 22 -4.50 -9.91 47.40
N ILE A 23 -3.95 -10.96 48.03
CA ILE A 23 -3.24 -12.04 47.33
C ILE A 23 -4.17 -12.81 46.37
N THR A 24 -5.42 -13.05 46.77
CA THR A 24 -6.40 -13.73 45.90
C THR A 24 -6.85 -12.84 44.74
N ALA A 25 -6.99 -11.52 44.95
CA ALA A 25 -7.27 -10.56 43.88
C ALA A 25 -6.10 -10.45 42.89
N ASP A 26 -4.86 -10.35 43.36
CA ASP A 26 -3.66 -10.30 42.50
C ASP A 26 -3.49 -11.60 41.69
N PHE A 27 -3.67 -12.76 42.33
CA PHE A 27 -3.64 -14.05 41.64
C PHE A 27 -4.74 -14.17 40.57
N GLN A 28 -5.94 -13.65 40.86
CA GLN A 28 -7.04 -13.64 39.89
C GLN A 28 -6.71 -12.75 38.68
N VAL A 29 -6.14 -11.55 38.90
CA VAL A 29 -5.71 -10.65 37.82
C VAL A 29 -4.61 -11.28 36.97
N ASP A 30 -3.60 -11.88 37.59
CA ASP A 30 -2.51 -12.56 36.89
C ASP A 30 -3.01 -13.76 36.07
N PHE A 31 -3.97 -14.51 36.60
CA PHE A 31 -4.60 -15.62 35.88
C PHE A 31 -5.39 -15.13 34.66
N PHE A 32 -6.18 -14.07 34.78
CA PHE A 32 -6.87 -13.47 33.64
C PHE A 32 -5.89 -12.94 32.60
N ASN A 33 -4.85 -12.22 33.01
CA ASN A 33 -3.81 -11.71 32.12
C ASN A 33 -3.10 -12.86 31.37
N PHE A 34 -2.81 -13.97 32.04
CA PHE A 34 -2.22 -15.15 31.43
C PHE A 34 -3.14 -15.74 30.34
N ILE A 35 -4.45 -15.87 30.62
CA ILE A 35 -5.44 -16.35 29.64
C ILE A 35 -5.49 -15.41 28.43
N TYR A 36 -5.61 -14.09 28.64
CA TYR A 36 -5.66 -13.13 27.55
C TYR A 36 -4.39 -13.17 26.69
N CYS A 37 -3.21 -13.17 27.32
CA CYS A 37 -1.93 -13.29 26.61
C CYS A 37 -1.84 -14.58 25.80
N SER A 38 -2.29 -15.71 26.36
CA SER A 38 -2.31 -17.00 25.67
C SER A 38 -3.23 -16.97 24.44
N ILE A 39 -4.42 -16.39 24.57
CA ILE A 39 -5.37 -16.22 23.45
C ILE A 39 -4.74 -15.35 22.36
N TYR A 40 -4.22 -14.17 22.70
CA TYR A 40 -3.59 -13.28 21.71
C TYR A 40 -2.39 -13.93 21.03
N LEU A 41 -1.53 -14.62 21.78
CA LEU A 41 -0.37 -15.31 21.22
C LEU A 41 -0.80 -16.44 20.27
N SER A 42 -1.81 -17.23 20.64
CA SER A 42 -2.37 -18.27 19.77
C SER A 42 -2.95 -17.68 18.47
N LEU A 43 -3.68 -16.57 18.56
CA LEU A 43 -4.25 -15.88 17.41
C LEU A 43 -3.16 -15.34 16.48
N ILE A 44 -2.11 -14.73 17.02
CA ILE A 44 -0.98 -14.23 16.24
C ILE A 44 -0.30 -15.38 15.48
N ILE A 45 -0.05 -16.51 16.13
CA ILE A 45 0.57 -17.68 15.48
C ILE A 45 -0.31 -18.21 14.35
N ILE A 46 -1.62 -18.35 14.58
CA ILE A 46 -2.57 -18.80 13.56
C ILE A 46 -2.63 -17.82 12.38
N LEU A 47 -2.65 -16.52 12.65
CA LEU A 47 -2.66 -15.47 11.61
C LEU A 47 -1.38 -15.49 10.78
N LEU A 48 -0.22 -15.60 11.42
CA LEU A 48 1.06 -15.69 10.72
C LEU A 48 1.12 -16.94 9.84
N PHE A 49 0.73 -18.10 10.37
CA PHE A 49 0.74 -19.34 9.61
C PHE A 49 -0.24 -19.30 8.42
N SER A 50 -1.45 -18.81 8.64
CA SER A 50 -2.47 -18.67 7.58
C SER A 50 -2.09 -17.64 6.51
N ALA A 51 -1.43 -16.54 6.89
CA ALA A 51 -0.92 -15.55 5.94
C ALA A 51 0.18 -16.15 5.04
N GLN A 52 1.16 -16.84 5.62
CA GLN A 52 2.22 -17.50 4.86
C GLN A 52 1.68 -18.57 3.91
N LEU A 53 0.72 -19.37 4.38
CA LEU A 53 0.08 -20.37 3.54
C LEU A 53 -0.67 -19.71 2.37
N SER A 54 -1.44 -18.66 2.63
CA SER A 54 -2.21 -17.93 1.60
C SER A 54 -1.31 -17.35 0.51
N VAL A 55 -0.22 -16.65 0.90
CA VAL A 55 0.74 -16.07 -0.05
C VAL A 55 1.41 -17.17 -0.88
N ARG A 56 1.85 -18.26 -0.24
CA ARG A 56 2.47 -19.39 -0.95
C ARG A 56 1.51 -20.02 -1.96
N GLN A 57 0.24 -20.21 -1.60
CA GLN A 57 -0.75 -20.81 -2.50
C GLN A 57 -1.05 -19.90 -3.69
N LEU A 58 -1.21 -18.60 -3.47
CA LEU A 58 -1.41 -17.62 -4.55
C LEU A 58 -0.23 -17.60 -5.51
N PHE A 59 0.99 -17.54 -4.99
CA PHE A 59 2.21 -17.54 -5.81
C PHE A 59 2.33 -18.82 -6.65
N MET A 60 2.15 -19.99 -6.04
CA MET A 60 2.19 -21.28 -6.74
C MET A 60 1.08 -21.39 -7.79
N SER A 61 -0.10 -20.82 -7.52
CA SER A 61 -1.22 -20.81 -8.47
C SER A 61 -0.91 -19.91 -9.68
N CYS A 62 -0.30 -18.74 -9.46
CA CYS A 62 0.12 -17.85 -10.55
C CYS A 62 1.21 -18.52 -11.42
N MET A 63 2.23 -19.12 -10.78
CA MET A 63 3.29 -19.84 -11.46
C MET A 63 2.75 -20.96 -12.36
N ARG A 64 1.87 -21.81 -11.82
CA ARG A 64 1.23 -22.89 -12.60
C ARG A 64 0.36 -22.36 -13.73
N SER A 65 -0.35 -21.26 -13.49
CA SER A 65 -1.21 -20.63 -14.50
C SER A 65 -0.38 -20.07 -15.65
N SER A 66 0.76 -19.45 -15.36
CA SER A 66 1.67 -18.95 -16.38
C SER A 66 2.33 -20.07 -17.19
N GLN A 67 2.82 -21.12 -16.52
CA GLN A 67 3.34 -22.33 -17.20
C GLN A 67 2.29 -22.93 -18.14
N THR A 68 1.06 -23.10 -17.64
CA THR A 68 -0.06 -23.62 -18.44
C THR A 68 -0.38 -22.70 -19.62
N LEU A 69 -0.32 -21.37 -19.44
CA LEU A 69 -0.56 -20.41 -20.51
C LEU A 69 0.54 -20.47 -21.57
N HIS A 70 1.79 -20.51 -21.15
CA HIS A 70 2.95 -20.64 -22.03
C HIS A 70 2.88 -21.95 -22.83
N ASP A 71 2.61 -23.08 -22.18
CA ASP A 71 2.52 -24.39 -22.83
C ASP A 71 1.38 -24.45 -23.84
N ARG A 72 0.21 -23.89 -23.51
CA ARG A 72 -0.92 -23.79 -24.45
C ARG A 72 -0.58 -22.86 -25.62
N MET A 73 0.08 -21.74 -25.37
CA MET A 73 0.52 -20.84 -26.44
C MET A 73 1.52 -21.54 -27.37
N PHE A 74 2.49 -22.25 -26.81
CA PHE A 74 3.48 -23.00 -27.55
C PHE A 74 2.82 -24.09 -28.40
N GLU A 75 1.93 -24.90 -27.81
CA GLU A 75 1.18 -25.94 -28.50
C GLU A 75 0.40 -25.35 -29.68
N LYS A 76 -0.36 -24.26 -29.46
CA LYS A 76 -1.15 -23.63 -30.53
C LYS A 76 -0.30 -23.05 -31.64
N VAL A 77 0.87 -22.50 -31.34
CA VAL A 77 1.78 -21.97 -32.36
C VAL A 77 2.51 -23.10 -33.10
N ALA A 78 2.87 -24.19 -32.42
CA ALA A 78 3.53 -25.34 -33.05
C ALA A 78 2.64 -26.08 -34.04
N PHE A 79 1.34 -26.18 -33.76
CA PHE A 79 0.37 -26.91 -34.60
C PHE A 79 -0.51 -26.00 -35.47
N THR A 80 -0.16 -24.73 -35.62
CA THR A 80 -0.91 -23.79 -36.49
C THR A 80 -0.58 -24.00 -37.98
N ASN A 81 -1.45 -23.50 -38.86
CA ASN A 81 -1.23 -23.52 -40.31
C ASN A 81 -0.14 -22.51 -40.71
N SER A 82 0.66 -22.81 -41.75
CA SER A 82 1.68 -21.91 -42.30
C SER A 82 1.16 -20.48 -42.59
N ARG A 83 -0.11 -20.35 -43.00
CA ARG A 83 -0.77 -19.05 -43.23
C ARG A 83 -0.71 -18.11 -42.00
N PHE A 84 -0.67 -18.66 -40.79
CA PHE A 84 -0.53 -17.86 -39.57
C PHE A 84 0.81 -17.12 -39.52
N PHE A 85 1.90 -17.78 -39.92
CA PHE A 85 3.24 -17.20 -39.95
C PHE A 85 3.42 -16.20 -41.11
N ASP A 86 2.69 -16.39 -42.21
CA ASP A 86 2.67 -15.40 -43.31
C ASP A 86 2.00 -14.08 -42.89
N LEU A 87 0.96 -14.17 -42.04
CA LEU A 87 0.19 -13.01 -41.57
C LEU A 87 0.78 -12.35 -40.32
N ASN A 88 1.61 -13.06 -39.56
CA ASN A 88 2.16 -12.58 -38.28
C ASN A 88 3.69 -12.60 -38.30
N PRO A 89 4.34 -11.43 -38.32
CA PRO A 89 5.80 -11.35 -38.28
C PRO A 89 6.36 -12.07 -37.04
N ASN A 90 7.46 -12.80 -37.21
CA ASN A 90 8.11 -13.55 -36.14
C ASN A 90 8.44 -12.69 -34.91
N GLY A 91 8.80 -11.41 -35.10
CA GLY A 91 9.05 -10.48 -34.00
C GLY A 91 7.83 -10.23 -33.10
N ARG A 92 6.60 -10.26 -33.65
CA ARG A 92 5.37 -10.11 -32.86
C ARG A 92 5.09 -11.36 -32.02
N ILE A 93 5.33 -12.53 -32.59
CA ILE A 93 5.19 -13.82 -31.90
C ILE A 93 6.21 -13.89 -30.76
N LEU A 94 7.49 -13.56 -31.03
CA LEU A 94 8.54 -13.53 -30.02
C LEU A 94 8.22 -12.52 -28.91
N ASN A 95 7.75 -11.32 -29.24
CA ASN A 95 7.39 -10.33 -28.23
C ASN A 95 6.27 -10.82 -27.29
N ARG A 96 5.32 -11.64 -27.77
CA ARG A 96 4.31 -12.28 -26.91
C ARG A 96 4.91 -13.30 -25.95
N PHE A 97 5.79 -14.18 -26.44
CA PHE A 97 6.45 -15.18 -25.59
C PHE A 97 7.46 -14.58 -24.61
N SER A 98 8.11 -13.48 -24.95
CA SER A 98 9.08 -12.84 -24.07
C SER A 98 8.43 -11.77 -23.18
N LYS A 99 7.88 -10.71 -23.77
CA LYS A 99 7.43 -9.53 -23.02
C LYS A 99 6.09 -9.74 -22.32
N ASP A 100 5.12 -10.32 -23.03
CA ASP A 100 3.76 -10.46 -22.47
C ASP A 100 3.71 -11.57 -21.41
N ILE A 101 4.30 -12.76 -21.68
CA ILE A 101 4.47 -13.82 -20.67
C ILE A 101 5.34 -13.34 -19.51
N GLY A 102 6.47 -12.67 -19.78
CA GLY A 102 7.32 -12.11 -18.71
C GLY A 102 6.57 -11.14 -17.80
N SER A 103 5.68 -10.31 -18.37
CA SER A 103 4.81 -9.43 -17.58
C SER A 103 3.82 -10.20 -16.70
N ILE A 104 3.29 -11.33 -17.19
CA ILE A 104 2.42 -12.22 -16.40
C ILE A 104 3.19 -12.92 -15.28
N ASP A 105 4.45 -13.29 -15.50
CA ASP A 105 5.28 -13.95 -14.49
C ASP A 105 5.74 -13.00 -13.38
N GLU A 106 6.15 -11.78 -13.76
CA GLU A 106 6.80 -10.85 -12.84
C GLU A 106 5.81 -9.87 -12.18
N LEU A 107 4.86 -9.34 -12.95
CA LEU A 107 3.98 -8.26 -12.47
C LEU A 107 2.65 -8.77 -11.92
N LEU A 108 2.11 -9.86 -12.45
CA LEU A 108 0.78 -10.33 -12.04
C LEU A 108 0.74 -10.86 -10.59
N PRO A 109 1.69 -11.71 -10.12
CA PRO A 109 1.65 -12.23 -8.76
C PRO A 109 1.66 -11.15 -7.66
N PRO A 110 2.58 -10.16 -7.65
CA PRO A 110 2.58 -9.13 -6.61
C PRO A 110 1.32 -8.27 -6.65
N VAL A 111 0.85 -7.89 -7.85
CA VAL A 111 -0.39 -7.10 -8.00
C VAL A 111 -1.61 -7.84 -7.47
N LEU A 112 -1.71 -9.15 -7.71
CA LEU A 112 -2.80 -9.97 -7.17
C LEU A 112 -2.75 -10.08 -5.65
N ILE A 113 -1.56 -10.26 -5.08
CA ILE A 113 -1.37 -10.30 -3.62
C ILE A 113 -1.80 -8.97 -3.00
N ASP A 114 -1.33 -7.85 -3.54
CA ASP A 114 -1.64 -6.51 -3.02
C ASP A 114 -3.15 -6.20 -3.15
N THR A 115 -3.75 -6.53 -4.29
CA THR A 115 -5.19 -6.32 -4.52
C THR A 115 -6.02 -7.17 -3.55
N ASN A 116 -5.68 -8.45 -3.39
CA ASN A 116 -6.38 -9.34 -2.48
C ASN A 116 -6.25 -8.90 -1.02
N TRP A 117 -5.04 -8.51 -0.61
CA TRP A 117 -4.79 -7.97 0.73
C TRP A 117 -5.58 -6.68 0.97
N ALA A 118 -5.57 -5.74 0.02
CA ALA A 118 -6.28 -4.47 0.14
C ALA A 118 -7.81 -4.66 0.20
N LEU A 119 -8.38 -5.55 -0.61
CA LEU A 119 -9.82 -5.84 -0.61
C LEU A 119 -10.29 -6.50 0.68
N LEU A 120 -9.60 -7.55 1.12
CA LEU A 120 -9.96 -8.28 2.33
C LEU A 120 -9.72 -7.44 3.59
N SER A 121 -8.58 -6.76 3.70
CA SER A 121 -8.28 -5.92 4.85
C SER A 121 -9.18 -4.69 4.90
N GLY A 122 -9.40 -4.03 3.76
CA GLY A 122 -10.26 -2.86 3.66
C GLY A 122 -11.72 -3.18 4.03
N SER A 123 -12.26 -4.29 3.52
CA SER A 123 -13.61 -4.74 3.88
C SER A 123 -13.73 -5.14 5.35
N GLY A 124 -12.74 -5.85 5.91
CA GLY A 124 -12.70 -6.20 7.33
C GLY A 124 -12.69 -4.98 8.25
N ILE A 125 -11.84 -4.00 7.95
CA ILE A 125 -11.76 -2.75 8.72
C ILE A 125 -13.07 -1.96 8.60
N PHE A 126 -13.65 -1.86 7.40
CA PHE A 126 -14.92 -1.17 7.18
C PHE A 126 -16.07 -1.79 7.99
N ILE A 127 -16.16 -3.13 8.00
CA ILE A 127 -17.16 -3.85 8.80
C ILE A 127 -16.96 -3.56 10.29
N LEU A 128 -15.72 -3.62 10.79
CA LEU A 128 -15.42 -3.42 12.20
C LEU A 128 -15.76 -1.99 12.67
N ILE A 129 -15.39 -0.97 11.88
CA ILE A 129 -15.75 0.44 12.17
C ILE A 129 -17.28 0.62 12.16
N SER A 130 -17.97 -0.02 11.21
CA SER A 130 -19.43 0.05 11.12
C SER A 130 -20.12 -0.55 12.36
N MET A 131 -19.52 -1.58 12.96
CA MET A 131 -20.02 -2.20 14.19
C MET A 131 -19.70 -1.35 15.43
N THR A 132 -18.53 -0.74 15.52
CA THR A 132 -18.12 0.05 16.70
C THR A 132 -18.80 1.41 16.74
N ASN A 133 -18.75 2.19 15.67
CA ASN A 133 -19.35 3.54 15.63
C ASN A 133 -19.75 3.94 14.19
N PRO A 134 -21.04 3.79 13.82
CA PRO A 134 -21.54 4.12 12.49
C PRO A 134 -21.35 5.58 12.06
N LEU A 135 -21.25 6.54 12.99
CA LEU A 135 -21.07 7.96 12.65
C LEU A 135 -19.70 8.21 11.97
N ILE A 136 -18.69 7.40 12.32
CA ILE A 136 -17.36 7.49 11.71
C ILE A 136 -17.42 7.10 10.24
N VAL A 137 -18.27 6.12 9.88
CA VAL A 137 -18.48 5.69 8.50
C VAL A 137 -18.98 6.84 7.64
N VAL A 138 -19.89 7.67 8.16
CA VAL A 138 -20.36 8.88 7.45
C VAL A 138 -19.20 9.83 7.17
N GLY A 139 -18.33 10.06 8.16
CA GLY A 139 -17.13 10.87 7.98
C GLY A 139 -16.16 10.32 6.92
N ILE A 140 -15.93 9.00 6.90
CA ILE A 140 -15.10 8.32 5.90
C ILE A 140 -15.70 8.46 4.50
N VAL A 141 -17.01 8.32 4.35
CA VAL A 141 -17.70 8.49 3.06
C VAL A 141 -17.56 9.93 2.55
N VAL A 142 -17.73 10.93 3.42
CA VAL A 142 -17.52 12.34 3.07
C VAL A 142 -16.07 12.58 2.64
N LEU A 143 -15.10 12.08 3.39
CA LEU A 143 -13.67 12.17 3.05
C LEU A 143 -13.40 11.54 1.68
N LEU A 144 -13.94 10.35 1.42
CA LEU A 144 -13.80 9.65 0.14
C LEU A 144 -14.34 10.48 -1.03
N LEU A 145 -15.52 11.09 -0.90
CA LEU A 145 -16.10 11.93 -1.95
C LEU A 145 -15.22 13.16 -2.26
N ILE A 146 -14.67 13.79 -1.22
CA ILE A 146 -13.76 14.93 -1.41
C ILE A 146 -12.46 14.48 -2.11
N LEU A 147 -11.87 13.37 -1.66
CA LEU A 147 -10.66 12.80 -2.26
C LEU A 147 -10.88 12.39 -3.73
N LEU A 148 -12.03 11.82 -4.08
CA LEU A 148 -12.39 11.49 -5.46
C LEU A 148 -12.53 12.75 -6.34
N THR A 149 -13.06 13.83 -5.77
CA THR A 149 -13.19 15.11 -6.45
C THR A 149 -11.82 15.72 -6.72
N ILE A 150 -10.94 15.75 -5.72
CA ILE A 150 -9.56 16.23 -5.88
C ILE A 150 -8.80 15.37 -6.88
N ARG A 151 -8.95 14.04 -6.82
CA ARG A 151 -8.34 13.11 -7.79
C ARG A 151 -8.72 13.47 -9.23
N LYS A 152 -9.98 13.82 -9.49
CA LYS A 152 -10.43 14.20 -10.84
C LYS A 152 -9.62 15.38 -11.41
N TYR A 153 -9.39 16.42 -10.60
CA TYR A 153 -8.59 17.57 -11.03
C TYR A 153 -7.12 17.21 -11.18
N TYR A 154 -6.57 16.45 -10.23
CA TYR A 154 -5.20 15.99 -10.28
C TYR A 154 -4.90 15.14 -11.53
N LEU A 155 -5.79 14.22 -11.91
CA LEU A 155 -5.61 13.36 -13.08
C LEU A 155 -5.48 14.17 -14.37
N ASN A 156 -6.25 15.23 -14.52
CA ASN A 156 -6.18 16.09 -15.71
C ASN A 156 -4.81 16.78 -15.80
N ALA A 157 -4.32 17.32 -14.68
CA ALA A 157 -3.00 17.96 -14.63
C ALA A 157 -1.87 16.94 -14.84
N SER A 158 -1.89 15.82 -14.10
CA SER A 158 -0.89 14.76 -14.16
C SER A 158 -0.76 14.18 -15.57
N ARG A 159 -1.88 13.89 -16.26
CA ARG A 159 -1.86 13.39 -17.64
C ARG A 159 -1.28 14.41 -18.62
N ALA A 160 -1.58 15.70 -18.46
CA ALA A 160 -1.02 16.75 -19.32
C ALA A 160 0.51 16.85 -19.16
N VAL A 161 1.01 16.81 -17.92
CA VAL A 161 2.45 16.83 -17.63
C VAL A 161 3.12 15.54 -18.06
N LYS A 162 2.49 14.38 -17.87
CA LYS A 162 3.00 13.08 -18.32
C LYS A 162 3.13 13.01 -19.84
N ARG A 163 2.17 13.61 -20.58
CA ARG A 163 2.26 13.75 -22.03
C ARG A 163 3.43 14.64 -22.44
N LEU A 164 3.67 15.75 -21.73
CA LEU A 164 4.81 16.62 -21.99
C LEU A 164 6.16 15.90 -21.74
N GLU A 165 6.27 15.12 -20.67
CA GLU A 165 7.42 14.25 -20.41
C GLU A 165 7.64 13.24 -21.55
N GLY A 166 6.57 12.61 -22.04
CA GLY A 166 6.66 11.70 -23.18
C GLY A 166 7.17 12.36 -24.47
N ILE A 167 6.72 13.58 -24.77
CA ILE A 167 7.14 14.34 -25.97
C ILE A 167 8.59 14.79 -25.86
N THR A 168 9.03 15.22 -24.68
CA THR A 168 10.40 15.71 -24.44
C THR A 168 11.42 14.58 -24.31
N ARG A 169 10.96 13.36 -24.02
CA ARG A 169 11.81 12.16 -23.94
C ARG A 169 12.30 11.68 -25.30
N SER A 170 11.45 11.69 -26.33
CA SER A 170 11.81 11.10 -27.63
C SER A 170 13.01 11.76 -28.33
N PRO A 171 13.17 13.10 -28.35
CA PRO A 171 14.32 13.76 -28.97
C PRO A 171 15.66 13.31 -28.40
N VAL A 172 15.75 13.10 -27.07
CA VAL A 172 16.97 12.62 -26.41
C VAL A 172 17.41 11.27 -26.97
N PHE A 173 16.48 10.32 -27.12
CA PHE A 173 16.80 9.00 -27.71
C PHE A 173 17.11 9.10 -29.20
N SER A 174 16.40 9.94 -29.96
CA SER A 174 16.65 10.14 -31.39
C SER A 174 18.02 10.76 -31.67
N GLN A 175 18.45 11.73 -30.87
CA GLN A 175 19.76 12.35 -31.00
C GLN A 175 20.88 11.36 -30.60
N LEU A 176 20.66 10.59 -29.53
CA LEU A 176 21.60 9.54 -29.13
C LEU A 176 21.77 8.49 -30.23
N ALA A 177 20.67 8.00 -30.81
CA ALA A 177 20.71 7.04 -31.92
C ALA A 177 21.46 7.61 -33.14
N SER A 178 21.13 8.85 -33.53
CA SER A 178 21.78 9.52 -34.67
C SER A 178 23.27 9.76 -34.43
N SER A 179 23.66 10.05 -33.19
CA SER A 179 25.07 10.23 -32.80
C SER A 179 25.86 8.92 -32.83
N LEU A 180 25.24 7.80 -32.44
CA LEU A 180 25.85 6.48 -32.52
C LEU A 180 26.04 6.04 -33.98
N ASP A 181 25.04 6.24 -34.84
CA ASP A 181 25.11 5.91 -36.26
C ASP A 181 26.13 6.80 -37.00
N GLY A 182 26.24 8.08 -36.61
CA GLY A 182 27.10 9.09 -37.24
C GLY A 182 28.48 9.28 -36.60
N LEU A 183 28.89 8.42 -35.65
CA LEU A 183 30.04 8.67 -34.76
C LEU A 183 31.35 8.98 -35.49
N THR A 184 31.63 8.28 -36.59
CA THR A 184 32.85 8.49 -37.40
C THR A 184 32.86 9.86 -38.09
N THR A 185 31.69 10.32 -38.54
CA THR A 185 31.52 11.63 -39.20
C THR A 185 31.64 12.76 -38.18
N ILE A 186 31.05 12.59 -36.99
CA ILE A 186 31.16 13.57 -35.90
C ILE A 186 32.63 13.78 -35.51
N ARG A 187 33.39 12.68 -35.35
CA ARG A 187 34.81 12.75 -34.98
C ARG A 187 35.71 13.29 -36.09
N SER A 188 35.41 13.02 -37.36
CA SER A 188 36.20 13.55 -38.47
C SER A 188 35.99 15.05 -38.67
N MET A 189 34.79 15.54 -38.36
CA MET A 189 34.42 16.96 -38.44
C MET A 189 34.76 17.76 -37.18
N LYS A 190 35.16 17.10 -36.07
CA LYS A 190 35.47 17.72 -34.77
C LYS A 190 34.34 18.59 -34.20
N ILE A 191 33.10 18.08 -34.29
CA ILE A 191 31.88 18.77 -33.84
C ILE A 191 31.29 18.15 -32.55
N GLU A 192 32.10 17.42 -31.77
CA GLU A 192 31.66 16.73 -30.56
C GLU A 192 31.05 17.69 -29.53
N GLU A 193 31.73 18.81 -29.25
CA GLU A 193 31.28 19.80 -28.24
C GLU A 193 29.90 20.37 -28.58
N MET A 194 29.66 20.72 -29.85
CA MET A 194 28.36 21.21 -30.31
C MET A 194 27.25 20.19 -30.08
N LEU A 195 27.51 18.91 -30.37
CA LEU A 195 26.52 17.85 -30.16
C LEU A 195 26.27 17.57 -28.68
N ILE A 196 27.30 17.69 -27.84
CA ILE A 196 27.18 17.56 -26.38
C ILE A 196 26.29 18.69 -25.84
N GLU A 197 26.52 19.95 -26.25
CA GLU A 197 25.70 21.08 -25.82
C GLU A 197 24.22 20.92 -26.24
N GLU A 198 23.97 20.47 -27.47
CA GLU A 198 22.60 20.19 -27.93
C GLU A 198 21.96 19.05 -27.13
N PHE A 199 22.73 18.00 -26.81
CA PHE A 199 22.23 16.87 -26.01
C PHE A 199 21.91 17.29 -24.58
N ASP A 200 22.77 18.08 -23.95
CA ASP A 200 22.56 18.63 -22.61
C ASP A 200 21.30 19.51 -22.59
N TYR A 201 21.08 20.33 -23.62
CA TYR A 201 19.86 21.13 -23.75
C TYR A 201 18.58 20.28 -23.85
N LEU A 202 18.57 19.23 -24.68
CA LEU A 202 17.42 18.32 -24.77
C LEU A 202 17.20 17.56 -23.45
N GLN A 203 18.28 17.17 -22.78
CA GLN A 203 18.23 16.50 -21.48
C GLN A 203 17.68 17.42 -20.39
N ASP A 204 18.03 18.70 -20.38
CA ASP A 204 17.50 19.69 -19.43
C ASP A 204 15.99 19.89 -19.60
N ILE A 205 15.50 19.95 -20.85
CA ILE A 205 14.07 20.05 -21.14
C ILE A 205 13.32 18.80 -20.66
N HIS A 206 13.85 17.61 -20.94
CA HIS A 206 13.26 16.35 -20.48
C HIS A 206 13.25 16.28 -18.95
N THR A 207 14.38 16.61 -18.31
CA THR A 207 14.54 16.58 -16.86
C THR A 207 13.59 17.55 -16.17
N SER A 208 13.43 18.76 -16.70
CA SER A 208 12.47 19.76 -16.20
C SER A 208 11.02 19.27 -16.30
N SER A 209 10.65 18.63 -17.42
CA SER A 209 9.32 18.04 -17.61
C SER A 209 9.07 16.86 -16.67
N TYR A 210 10.06 15.98 -16.49
CA TYR A 210 10.00 14.87 -15.56
C TYR A 210 9.91 15.33 -14.10
N TYR A 211 10.70 16.35 -13.72
CA TYR A 211 10.63 16.95 -12.39
C TYR A 211 9.25 17.54 -12.12
N SER A 212 8.65 18.23 -13.10
CA SER A 212 7.29 18.76 -13.00
C SER A 212 6.26 17.64 -12.74
N PHE A 213 6.42 16.48 -13.38
CA PHE A 213 5.57 15.30 -13.12
C PHE A 213 5.71 14.81 -11.66
N LEU A 214 6.94 14.73 -11.15
CA LEU A 214 7.19 14.34 -9.75
C LEU A 214 6.57 15.32 -8.76
N VAL A 215 6.70 16.63 -9.01
CA VAL A 215 6.12 17.69 -8.16
C VAL A 215 4.60 17.58 -8.10
N VAL A 216 3.93 17.39 -9.24
CA VAL A 216 2.46 17.23 -9.29
C VAL A 216 2.01 16.00 -8.49
N ASN A 217 2.72 14.87 -8.62
CA ASN A 217 2.44 13.67 -7.83
C ASN A 217 2.65 13.89 -6.33
N ARG A 218 3.73 14.59 -5.95
CA ARG A 218 4.02 14.90 -4.56
C ARG A 218 3.03 15.87 -3.94
N PHE A 219 2.57 16.86 -4.70
CA PHE A 219 1.55 17.81 -4.26
C PHE A 219 0.23 17.10 -3.95
N PHE A 220 -0.22 16.19 -4.83
CA PHE A 220 -1.41 15.37 -4.58
C PHE A 220 -1.28 14.49 -3.34
N ALA A 221 -0.11 13.86 -3.17
CA ALA A 221 0.21 13.09 -1.98
C ALA A 221 0.07 13.93 -0.70
N PHE A 222 0.66 15.13 -0.70
CA PHE A 222 0.60 16.08 0.42
C PHE A 222 -0.84 16.55 0.72
N CYS A 223 -1.63 16.86 -0.31
CA CYS A 223 -3.04 17.22 -0.11
C CYS A 223 -3.82 16.09 0.57
N GLY A 224 -3.61 14.84 0.15
CA GLY A 224 -4.23 13.67 0.79
C GLY A 224 -3.84 13.53 2.27
N ASP A 225 -2.54 13.65 2.58
CA ASP A 225 -2.03 13.58 3.96
C ASP A 225 -2.62 14.70 4.84
N LEU A 226 -2.78 15.91 4.30
CA LEU A 226 -3.40 17.04 5.01
C LEU A 226 -4.88 16.77 5.30
N MET A 227 -5.64 16.23 4.35
CA MET A 227 -7.05 15.87 4.58
C MET A 227 -7.19 14.78 5.63
N LEU A 228 -6.32 13.78 5.62
CA LEU A 228 -6.30 12.72 6.62
C LEU A 228 -5.98 13.26 8.02
N SER A 229 -5.01 14.18 8.13
CA SER A 229 -4.69 14.86 9.38
C SER A 229 -5.90 15.62 9.94
N LEU A 230 -6.59 16.38 9.09
CA LEU A 230 -7.82 17.10 9.48
C LEU A 230 -8.95 16.15 9.89
N PHE A 231 -9.14 15.05 9.16
CA PHE A 231 -10.13 14.03 9.51
C PHE A 231 -9.83 13.41 10.88
N THR A 232 -8.57 13.05 11.14
CA THR A 232 -8.13 12.50 12.43
C THR A 232 -8.37 13.49 13.58
N ALA A 233 -8.05 14.78 13.37
CA ALA A 233 -8.34 15.82 14.35
C ALA A 233 -9.84 15.97 14.64
N SER A 234 -10.68 15.86 13.60
CA SER A 234 -12.14 15.89 13.75
C SER A 234 -12.67 14.69 14.55
N MET A 235 -12.12 13.49 14.34
CA MET A 235 -12.49 12.28 15.08
C MET A 235 -12.11 12.38 16.56
N VAL A 236 -10.89 12.84 16.87
CA VAL A 236 -10.46 13.05 18.25
C VAL A 236 -11.36 14.07 18.94
N SER A 237 -11.71 15.16 18.26
CA SER A 237 -12.64 16.17 18.78
C SER A 237 -14.03 15.58 19.05
N MET A 238 -14.56 14.75 18.15
CA MET A 238 -15.84 14.08 18.33
C MET A 238 -15.86 13.20 19.60
N PHE A 239 -14.82 12.41 19.84
CA PHE A 239 -14.74 11.57 21.04
C PHE A 239 -14.61 12.39 22.33
N LEU A 240 -13.84 13.49 22.32
CA LEU A 240 -13.66 14.35 23.50
C LEU A 240 -14.93 15.11 23.91
N PHE A 241 -15.69 15.62 22.94
CA PHE A 241 -16.83 16.50 23.21
C PHE A 241 -18.19 15.81 23.22
N TYR A 242 -18.39 14.78 22.38
CA TYR A 242 -19.71 14.17 22.16
C TYR A 242 -19.88 12.81 22.83
N ASN A 243 -18.87 11.93 22.77
CA ASN A 243 -18.96 10.56 23.28
C ASN A 243 -18.09 10.35 24.53
N ARG A 244 -18.49 10.97 25.65
CA ARG A 244 -17.78 10.84 26.93
C ARG A 244 -17.90 9.47 27.60
N ASP A 245 -18.91 8.70 27.23
CA ASP A 245 -19.17 7.36 27.80
C ASP A 245 -18.42 6.24 27.08
N ALA A 246 -17.68 6.54 26.00
CA ALA A 246 -16.92 5.56 25.26
C ALA A 246 -15.74 5.06 26.09
N THR A 247 -15.54 3.73 26.15
CA THR A 247 -14.37 3.17 26.82
C THR A 247 -13.10 3.55 26.04
N GLY A 248 -11.98 3.76 26.76
CA GLY A 248 -10.70 4.11 26.11
C GLY A 248 -10.26 3.09 25.05
N GLY A 249 -10.64 1.81 25.24
CA GLY A 249 -10.42 0.74 24.26
C GLY A 249 -11.16 0.96 22.95
N ASP A 250 -12.45 1.32 23.01
CA ASP A 250 -13.27 1.54 21.81
C ASP A 250 -12.82 2.77 21.01
N VAL A 251 -12.40 3.83 21.71
CA VAL A 251 -11.84 5.04 21.09
C VAL A 251 -10.53 4.72 20.38
N GLY A 252 -9.61 4.01 21.05
CA GLY A 252 -8.32 3.62 20.48
C GLY A 252 -8.48 2.69 19.28
N LEU A 253 -9.38 1.72 19.38
CA LEU A 253 -9.72 0.80 18.29
C LEU A 253 -10.29 1.58 17.09
N SER A 254 -11.30 2.42 17.31
CA SER A 254 -11.95 3.21 16.26
C SER A 254 -10.98 4.13 15.54
N LEU A 255 -10.11 4.82 16.28
CA LEU A 255 -9.12 5.75 15.71
C LEU A 255 -8.08 5.00 14.87
N THR A 256 -7.52 3.90 15.41
CA THR A 256 -6.49 3.11 14.74
C THR A 256 -7.01 2.47 13.45
N LEU A 257 -8.23 1.91 13.50
CA LEU A 257 -8.88 1.31 12.33
C LEU A 257 -9.23 2.35 11.27
N SER A 258 -9.73 3.52 11.68
CA SER A 258 -10.08 4.60 10.75
C SER A 258 -8.85 5.15 10.03
N LEU A 259 -7.75 5.34 10.77
CA LEU A 259 -6.45 5.72 10.18
C LEU A 259 -5.95 4.68 9.18
N ALA A 260 -6.02 3.38 9.53
CA ALA A 260 -5.62 2.31 8.64
C ALA A 260 -6.45 2.29 7.35
N LEU A 261 -7.78 2.42 7.46
CA LEU A 261 -8.67 2.45 6.30
C LEU A 261 -8.42 3.68 5.42
N CYS A 262 -8.25 4.85 6.01
CA CYS A 262 -7.95 6.06 5.25
C CYS A 262 -6.59 5.96 4.55
N GLY A 263 -5.58 5.36 5.19
CA GLY A 263 -4.30 5.05 4.57
C GLY A 263 -4.45 4.13 3.35
N MET A 264 -5.29 3.10 3.44
CA MET A 264 -5.60 2.21 2.31
C MET A 264 -6.33 2.94 1.18
N ILE A 265 -7.30 3.81 1.50
CA ILE A 265 -8.01 4.64 0.53
C ILE A 265 -7.00 5.54 -0.20
N GLN A 266 -6.08 6.16 0.53
CA GLN A 266 -5.07 7.04 -0.04
C GLN A 266 -4.09 6.27 -0.94
N TRP A 267 -3.62 5.10 -0.51
CA TRP A 267 -2.80 4.23 -1.34
C TRP A 267 -3.53 3.81 -2.62
N GLY A 268 -4.78 3.35 -2.51
CA GLY A 268 -5.59 2.96 -3.67
C GLY A 268 -5.88 4.13 -4.62
N LEU A 269 -6.09 5.33 -4.09
CA LEU A 269 -6.29 6.54 -4.86
C LEU A 269 -5.05 6.91 -5.69
N ARG A 270 -3.85 6.75 -5.10
CA ARG A 270 -2.56 6.94 -5.77
C ARG A 270 -2.31 5.86 -6.82
N GLN A 271 -2.52 4.59 -6.49
CA GLN A 271 -2.39 3.47 -7.43
C GLN A 271 -3.29 3.65 -8.66
N SER A 272 -4.53 4.09 -8.44
CA SER A 272 -5.49 4.39 -9.52
C SER A 272 -5.13 5.65 -10.31
N ALA A 273 -4.21 6.46 -9.81
CA ALA A 273 -3.71 7.68 -10.44
C ALA A 273 -2.44 7.46 -11.26
N GLU A 274 -1.68 6.38 -11.00
CA GLU A 274 -0.45 6.02 -11.71
C GLU A 274 -0.70 5.38 -13.11
N VAL A 275 -1.87 5.64 -13.71
CA VAL A 275 -2.26 5.15 -15.04
C VAL A 275 -2.17 6.24 -16.10
#